data_AF-A0A844KLG9-F1
#
_entry.id   AF-A0A844KLG9-F1
#
_cell.length_a   1.000
_cell.length_b   1.000
_cell.length_c   1.000
_cell.angle_alpha   90.00
_cell.angle_beta   90.00
_cell.angle_gamma   90.00
#
_symmetry.space_group_name_H-M   'P 1'
#
loop_
_entity.id
_entity.type
_entity.pdbx_description
1 polymer ?
#
loop_
_entity_poly.entity_id
_entity_poly.type
_entity_poly.pdbx_seq_one_letter_code
_entity_poly.pdbx_strand_id
1 'polypeptide(L)'
;MKGENAMSEALLLVAEGYEQIAAGIRKMVAAQKDTPKKEEKSVKKAEKKETPVADTPKEEAAPKETTVDRKTVRAFLADKSRSGKTSEVKNLIEQFGFQKLSDVPDEKLPELYEKAQVL
;
A
#
# COMPACT_ATOMS: atom_id res chain seq x y z
N MET A 1 25.74 22.43 12.30
CA MET A 1 24.68 21.71 13.04
C MET A 1 23.32 22.33 12.69
N LYS A 2 22.61 21.79 11.69
CA LYS A 2 21.26 22.25 11.29
C LYS A 2 20.36 21.15 10.70
N GLY A 3 20.82 19.90 10.64
CA GLY A 3 20.12 18.80 9.98
C GLY A 3 19.31 17.88 10.90
N GLU A 4 19.58 17.88 12.20
CA GLU A 4 18.97 16.90 13.14
C GLU A 4 17.52 17.28 13.53
N ASN A 5 17.18 18.57 13.57
CA ASN A 5 15.83 19.02 13.93
C ASN A 5 14.77 18.73 12.85
N ALA A 6 15.12 18.86 11.56
CA ALA A 6 14.14 18.70 10.48
C ALA A 6 13.60 17.26 10.37
N MET A 7 14.45 16.26 10.65
CA MET A 7 14.05 14.85 10.68
C MET A 7 13.11 14.56 11.86
N SER A 8 13.36 15.18 13.02
CA SER A 8 12.52 15.03 14.21
C SER A 8 11.13 15.66 14.05
N GLU A 9 11.03 16.81 13.39
CA GLU A 9 9.75 17.47 13.09
C GLU A 9 8.94 16.67 12.06
N ALA A 10 9.60 16.11 11.05
CA ALA A 10 8.95 15.22 10.10
C ALA A 10 8.38 13.96 10.78
N LEU A 11 9.11 13.37 11.73
CA LEU A 11 8.64 12.20 12.49
C LEU A 11 7.46 12.55 13.41
N LEU A 12 7.47 13.73 14.03
CA LEU A 12 6.35 14.23 14.84
C LEU A 12 5.08 14.40 14.01
N LEU A 13 5.19 14.98 12.81
CA LEU A 13 4.06 15.22 11.92
C LEU A 13 3.45 13.90 11.40
N VAL A 14 4.29 12.89 11.16
CA VAL A 14 3.85 11.54 10.83
C VAL A 14 3.10 10.91 12.02
N ALA A 15 3.60 11.07 13.25
CA ALA A 15 2.95 10.54 14.46
C ALA A 15 1.55 11.15 14.67
N GLU A 16 1.40 12.45 14.46
CA GLU A 16 0.11 13.14 14.55
C GLU A 16 -0.91 12.62 13.51
N GLY A 17 -0.45 12.34 12.29
CA GLY A 17 -1.27 11.72 11.25
C GLY A 17 -1.78 10.33 11.63
N TYR A 18 -0.95 9.49 12.25
CA TYR A 18 -1.36 8.16 12.73
C TYR A 18 -2.42 8.24 13.83
N GLU A 19 -2.34 9.24 14.72
CA GLU A 19 -3.33 9.41 15.79
C GLU A 19 -4.72 9.75 15.23
N GLN A 20 -4.80 10.58 14.18
CA GLN A 20 -6.06 10.89 13.50
C GLN A 20 -6.68 9.65 12.83
N ILE A 21 -5.85 8.81 12.21
CA ILE A 21 -6.30 7.54 11.61
C ILE A 21 -6.85 6.61 12.71
N ALA A 22 -6.14 6.48 13.83
CA ALA A 22 -6.57 5.65 14.95
C ALA A 22 -7.88 6.16 15.59
N ALA A 23 -8.06 7.48 15.72
CA ALA A 23 -9.30 8.07 16.16
C ALA A 23 -10.47 7.77 15.19
N GLY A 24 -10.22 7.85 13.88
CA GLY A 24 -11.19 7.48 12.85
C GLY A 24 -11.64 6.03 12.92
N ILE A 25 -10.70 5.09 13.08
CA ILE A 25 -11.01 3.65 13.22
C ILE A 25 -11.85 3.40 14.48
N ARG A 26 -11.49 3.99 15.62
CA ARG A 26 -12.27 3.88 16.86
C ARG A 26 -13.70 4.39 16.69
N LYS A 27 -13.89 5.51 15.99
CA LYS A 27 -15.21 6.07 15.70
C LYS A 27 -16.04 5.14 14.80
N MET A 28 -15.43 4.52 13.79
CA MET A 28 -16.12 3.56 12.92
C MET A 28 -16.50 2.27 13.67
N VAL A 29 -15.64 1.78 14.56
CA VAL A 29 -15.92 0.59 15.39
C VAL A 29 -17.03 0.89 16.40
N ALA A 30 -17.00 2.06 17.03
CA ALA A 30 -18.09 2.50 17.92
C ALA A 30 -19.41 2.64 17.16
N ALA A 31 -19.40 3.24 15.96
CA ALA A 31 -20.59 3.36 15.12
C ALA A 31 -21.17 2.01 14.65
N GLN A 32 -20.34 0.97 14.50
CA GLN A 32 -20.83 -0.39 14.23
C GLN A 32 -21.45 -1.06 15.46
N LYS A 33 -20.97 -0.73 16.68
CA LYS A 33 -21.48 -1.29 17.94
C LYS A 33 -22.86 -0.75 18.36
N ASP A 34 -23.28 0.40 17.83
CA ASP A 34 -24.62 0.98 18.06
C ASP A 34 -25.70 0.46 17.10
N THR A 35 -25.41 -0.55 16.26
CA THR A 35 -26.47 -1.28 15.53
C THR A 35 -27.03 -2.42 16.40
N PRO A 36 -28.33 -2.41 16.76
CA PRO A 36 -28.88 -3.42 17.66
C PRO A 36 -29.11 -4.71 16.87
N LYS A 37 -28.22 -5.70 17.01
CA LYS A 37 -28.49 -7.06 16.51
C LYS A 37 -28.93 -7.97 17.65
N LYS A 38 -30.25 -8.08 17.73
CA LYS A 38 -31.06 -8.99 18.54
C LYS A 38 -30.85 -10.46 18.10
N GLU A 39 -30.62 -11.31 19.11
CA GLU A 39 -30.96 -12.74 19.28
C GLU A 39 -30.56 -13.84 18.26
N GLU A 40 -29.92 -14.87 18.85
CA GLU A 40 -30.12 -16.33 18.78
C GLU A 40 -30.39 -17.11 17.46
N LYS A 41 -29.65 -18.24 17.38
CA LYS A 41 -29.98 -19.55 16.77
C LYS A 41 -30.25 -19.64 15.25
N SER A 42 -29.29 -20.25 14.54
CA SER A 42 -29.49 -21.60 13.98
C SER A 42 -28.18 -22.21 13.48
N VAL A 43 -28.02 -23.49 13.85
CA VAL A 43 -26.89 -24.39 13.61
C VAL A 43 -27.18 -25.28 12.40
N LYS A 44 -26.10 -25.74 11.74
CA LYS A 44 -25.89 -26.98 10.93
C LYS A 44 -25.44 -26.64 9.49
N LYS A 45 -24.16 -26.76 9.09
CA LYS A 45 -23.13 -27.83 9.20
C LYS A 45 -23.46 -29.09 8.36
N ALA A 46 -22.65 -29.30 7.30
CA ALA A 46 -22.04 -30.57 6.82
C ALA A 46 -21.77 -30.47 5.31
N GLU A 47 -20.65 -30.90 4.69
CA GLU A 47 -19.44 -31.65 5.09
C GLU A 47 -18.45 -31.54 3.88
N LYS A 48 -17.14 -31.22 4.06
CA LYS A 48 -15.97 -32.13 4.29
C LYS A 48 -15.27 -32.55 2.98
N LYS A 49 -14.01 -32.18 2.75
CA LYS A 49 -12.71 -32.80 3.11
C LYS A 49 -11.61 -31.83 2.60
N GLU A 50 -10.38 -31.68 3.07
CA GLU A 50 -9.48 -32.35 4.02
C GLU A 50 -8.36 -31.32 4.35
N THR A 51 -7.79 -31.43 5.55
CA THR A 51 -6.68 -30.63 6.14
C THR A 51 -5.29 -31.02 5.55
N PRO A 52 -4.11 -30.56 6.03
CA PRO A 52 -3.73 -29.48 6.98
C PRO A 52 -2.53 -28.60 6.52
N VAL A 53 -2.39 -27.36 6.99
CA VAL A 53 -1.13 -26.69 7.48
C VAL A 53 -1.48 -25.24 7.83
N ALA A 54 -1.37 -24.86 9.11
CA ALA A 54 -0.28 -24.04 9.64
C ALA A 54 -0.14 -22.68 8.92
N ASP A 55 -0.49 -21.58 9.60
CA ASP A 55 0.51 -20.63 10.09
C ASP A 55 -0.17 -19.46 10.84
N THR A 56 0.11 -19.37 12.13
CA THR A 56 0.33 -18.05 12.74
C THR A 56 1.64 -17.51 12.20
N PRO A 57 1.65 -16.26 11.76
CA PRO A 57 2.62 -15.31 12.31
C PRO A 57 1.87 -14.01 12.67
N LYS A 58 1.76 -13.59 13.94
CA LYS A 58 2.80 -13.00 14.80
C LYS A 58 3.91 -12.32 14.01
N GLU A 59 4.28 -11.13 14.47
CA GLU A 59 5.50 -10.46 14.04
C GLU A 59 5.39 -9.90 12.61
N GLU A 60 5.98 -8.78 12.27
CA GLU A 60 6.97 -7.99 12.95
C GLU A 60 6.92 -6.64 12.27
N ALA A 61 7.57 -5.67 12.87
CA ALA A 61 8.24 -4.65 12.09
C ALA A 61 8.90 -5.26 10.85
N ALA A 62 8.40 -4.91 9.67
CA ALA A 62 9.24 -4.89 8.49
C ALA A 62 9.10 -3.47 7.94
N PRO A 63 9.97 -2.53 8.34
CA PRO A 63 10.34 -1.48 7.39
C PRO A 63 10.83 -2.25 6.16
N LYS A 64 9.99 -2.40 5.13
CA LYS A 64 10.49 -2.76 3.82
C LYS A 64 11.21 -1.53 3.31
N GLU A 65 12.42 -1.37 3.82
CA GLU A 65 13.45 -0.58 3.18
C GLU A 65 13.45 -0.95 1.69
N THR A 66 13.17 0.03 0.84
CA THR A 66 13.62 0.13 -0.56
C THR A 66 12.99 -0.72 -1.66
N THR A 67 11.92 -1.52 -1.44
CA THR A 67 11.22 -2.17 -2.57
C THR A 67 9.99 -1.37 -2.99
N VAL A 68 10.12 -0.55 -4.03
CA VAL A 68 8.99 0.19 -4.60
C VAL A 68 7.92 -0.80 -5.07
N ASP A 69 6.73 -0.73 -4.46
CA ASP A 69 5.62 -1.62 -4.76
C ASP A 69 5.08 -1.39 -6.18
N ARG A 70 4.87 -2.47 -6.94
CA ARG A 70 4.35 -2.40 -8.33
C ARG A 70 3.02 -1.65 -8.42
N LYS A 71 2.20 -1.79 -7.39
CA LYS A 71 0.92 -1.08 -7.27
C LYS A 71 1.13 0.44 -7.20
N THR A 72 2.13 0.88 -6.45
CA THR A 72 2.52 2.29 -6.32
C THR A 72 3.08 2.82 -7.64
N VAL A 73 3.96 2.06 -8.32
CA VAL A 73 4.48 2.45 -9.64
C VAL A 73 3.35 2.61 -10.64
N ARG A 74 2.40 1.67 -10.67
CA ARG A 74 1.26 1.71 -11.58
C ARG A 74 0.39 2.94 -11.34
N ALA A 75 0.09 3.25 -10.08
CA ALA A 75 -0.69 4.44 -9.73
C ALA A 75 0.06 5.71 -10.16
N PHE A 76 1.34 5.81 -9.85
CA PHE A 76 2.15 6.98 -10.13
C PHE A 76 2.30 7.27 -11.63
N LEU A 77 2.59 6.25 -12.43
CA LEU A 77 2.65 6.38 -13.89
C LEU A 77 1.29 6.76 -14.49
N ALA A 78 0.20 6.21 -13.94
CA ALA A 78 -1.15 6.57 -14.38
C ALA A 78 -1.46 8.04 -14.08
N ASP A 79 -1.05 8.55 -12.92
CA ASP A 79 -1.23 9.96 -12.55
C ASP A 79 -0.39 10.90 -13.42
N LYS A 80 0.87 10.54 -13.71
CA LYS A 80 1.72 11.26 -14.69
C LYS A 80 1.13 11.25 -16.09
N SER A 81 0.57 10.12 -16.52
CA SER A 81 -0.12 10.02 -17.80
C SER A 81 -1.34 10.95 -17.83
N ARG A 82 -2.15 10.97 -16.77
CA ARG A 82 -3.29 11.89 -16.62
C ARG A 82 -2.88 13.36 -16.56
N SER A 83 -1.69 13.67 -16.06
CA SER A 83 -1.15 15.04 -16.06
C SER A 83 -0.62 15.49 -17.43
N GLY A 84 -0.82 14.69 -18.49
CA GLY A 84 -0.40 15.02 -19.86
C GLY A 84 0.95 14.42 -20.25
N LYS A 85 1.68 13.77 -19.34
CA LYS A 85 3.01 13.18 -19.61
C LYS A 85 2.93 11.74 -20.13
N THR A 86 1.86 11.42 -20.86
CA THR A 86 1.60 10.05 -21.33
C THR A 86 2.67 9.59 -22.31
N SER A 87 3.15 10.49 -23.17
CA SER A 87 4.22 10.20 -24.13
C SER A 87 5.54 9.89 -23.42
N GLU A 88 5.93 10.69 -22.42
CA GLU A 88 7.14 10.42 -21.65
C GLU A 88 7.03 9.12 -20.85
N VAL A 89 5.87 8.85 -20.23
CA VAL A 89 5.62 7.59 -19.51
C VAL A 89 5.75 6.38 -20.44
N LYS A 90 5.19 6.44 -21.64
CA LYS A 90 5.29 5.34 -22.62
C LYS A 90 6.73 5.16 -23.11
N ASN A 91 7.41 6.25 -23.45
CA ASN A 91 8.78 6.23 -23.90
C ASN A 91 9.72 5.71 -22.80
N LEU A 92 9.45 6.04 -21.53
CA LEU A 92 10.17 5.49 -20.39
C LEU A 92 10.05 3.96 -20.34
N ILE A 93 8.85 3.40 -20.45
CA ILE A 93 8.67 1.94 -20.43
C ILE A 93 9.37 1.27 -21.63
N GLU A 94 9.30 1.90 -22.81
CA GLU A 94 9.97 1.44 -24.03
C GLU A 94 11.51 1.51 -23.93
N GLN A 95 12.07 2.49 -23.22
CA GLN A 95 13.52 2.58 -22.95
C GLN A 95 14.04 1.41 -22.12
N PHE A 96 13.20 0.81 -21.28
CA PHE A 96 13.53 -0.42 -20.57
C PHE A 96 13.34 -1.68 -21.44
N GLY A 97 12.89 -1.52 -22.69
CA GLY A 97 12.64 -2.62 -23.63
C GLY A 97 11.27 -3.27 -23.49
N PHE A 98 10.34 -2.63 -22.77
CA PHE A 98 9.01 -3.17 -22.48
C PHE A 98 7.92 -2.36 -23.17
N GLN A 99 6.77 -2.98 -23.46
CA GLN A 99 5.64 -2.29 -24.07
C GLN A 99 4.63 -1.79 -23.02
N LYS A 100 4.58 -2.44 -21.86
CA LYS A 100 3.66 -2.12 -20.75
C LYS A 100 4.32 -2.41 -19.42
N LEU A 101 3.88 -1.72 -18.36
CA LEU A 101 4.35 -1.92 -16.99
C LEU A 101 4.19 -3.38 -16.51
N SER A 102 3.23 -4.12 -17.08
CA SER A 102 3.03 -5.54 -16.79
C SER A 102 4.19 -6.44 -17.23
N ASP A 103 4.97 -6.00 -18.22
CA ASP A 103 6.12 -6.77 -18.73
C ASP A 103 7.43 -6.37 -18.02
N VAL A 104 7.43 -5.26 -17.28
CA VAL A 104 8.60 -4.78 -16.52
C VAL A 104 8.79 -5.69 -15.29
N PRO A 105 9.98 -6.30 -15.10
CA PRO A 105 10.29 -7.12 -13.94
C PRO A 105 10.47 -6.25 -12.69
N ASP A 106 10.21 -6.82 -11.51
CA ASP A 106 10.27 -6.09 -10.24
C ASP A 106 11.67 -5.52 -9.95
N GLU A 107 12.72 -6.11 -10.50
CA GLU A 107 14.11 -5.59 -10.45
C GLU A 107 14.26 -4.22 -11.13
N LYS A 108 13.44 -3.94 -12.14
CA LYS A 108 13.45 -2.69 -12.92
C LYS A 108 12.40 -1.69 -12.47
N LEU A 109 11.45 -2.09 -11.61
CA LEU A 109 10.40 -1.19 -11.12
C LEU A 109 10.92 -0.01 -10.29
N PRO A 110 11.89 -0.16 -9.37
CA PRO A 110 12.43 0.97 -8.62
C PRO A 110 13.10 1.98 -9.55
N GLU A 111 13.93 1.49 -10.48
CA GLU A 111 14.65 2.33 -11.46
C GLU A 111 13.68 3.07 -12.39
N LEU A 112 12.60 2.39 -12.82
CA LEU A 112 11.54 3.00 -13.62
C LEU A 112 10.74 4.03 -12.81
N TYR A 113 10.48 3.77 -11.53
CA TYR A 113 9.78 4.69 -10.66
C TYR A 113 10.55 5.99 -10.41
N GLU A 114 11.85 5.91 -10.12
CA GLU A 114 12.67 7.11 -9.92
C GLU A 114 12.74 7.98 -11.18
N LYS A 115 12.93 7.37 -12.36
CA LYS A 115 12.90 8.10 -13.63
C LYS A 115 11.52 8.69 -13.90
N ALA A 116 10.46 7.98 -13.55
CA ALA A 116 9.11 8.51 -13.67
C ALA A 116 8.89 9.71 -12.74
N GLN A 117 9.49 9.75 -11.55
CA GLN A 117 9.32 10.86 -10.60
C GLN A 117 9.83 12.18 -11.15
N VAL A 118 10.90 12.17 -11.95
CA VAL A 118 11.48 13.39 -12.54
C VAL A 118 10.81 13.86 -13.84
N LEU A 119 9.91 13.07 -14.44
CA LEU A 119 9.16 13.45 -15.66
C LEU A 119 8.30 14.70 -15.49
#